data_AF-A0A1E3XBX9-F1
#
_entry.id   AF-A0A1E3XBX9-F1
#
_cell.length_a   1.000
_cell.length_b   1.000
_cell.length_c   1.000
_cell.angle_alpha   90.00
_cell.angle_beta   90.00
_cell.angle_gamma   90.00
#
_symmetry.space_group_name_H-M   'P 1'
#
loop_
_entity.id
_entity.type
_entity.pdbx_description
1 polymer ?
#
loop_
_entity_poly.entity_id
_entity_poly.type
_entity_poly.pdbx_seq_one_letter_code
_entity_poly.pdbx_strand_id
1 'polypeptide(L)'
;MIKKCKEIDIIVGIPSYNEADNIAFVAHQLALGLNRYFPTLSAAIINVDNNSTDGTRDAFLRAETGKILKRYVSTEEGIVGKGNNMRNLFVEVERLRAKAVIVVDADLKSITPEWVKTLATPVLEGHDYVTPLYSRNEYDGTITNHITYPLIYSIFKANIRQPIGGDFAFSPKMARYWIGMAWEKNTRQYGIDIFMTTSALLNGFKLCQVVLGSKVHKPSATKLGPMFTQVISTLFTNISNFKNTWMNGIGNKHCPVRGQFNYEDPQSLSVDYKSIKKESVEGFSKKDRLLSSIISSPHYQAIKKMYFARRWNISSELWAKILYDFIFAYEISENKEEVVEALKPLYFARAASFYRQTLDMTHQEAEEKILIQARYFQKRRGYLVKKFQMAGGIN
;
A
#
# COMPACT_ATOMS: atom_id res chain seq x y z
N MET A 1 17.81 30.82 -21.31
CA MET A 1 18.43 30.93 -19.97
C MET A 1 17.67 30.04 -19.00
N ILE A 2 18.25 28.93 -18.55
CA ILE A 2 17.62 28.04 -17.56
C ILE A 2 17.75 28.75 -16.20
N LYS A 3 16.63 29.27 -15.66
CA LYS A 3 16.59 29.80 -14.29
C LYS A 3 17.11 28.71 -13.34
N LYS A 4 18.25 28.94 -12.70
CA LYS A 4 18.83 28.07 -11.66
C LYS A 4 17.75 27.90 -10.59
N CYS A 5 17.11 26.73 -10.54
CA CYS A 5 16.12 26.45 -9.50
C CYS A 5 16.84 26.41 -8.15
N LYS A 6 16.23 27.01 -7.12
CA LYS A 6 16.76 26.94 -5.76
C LYS A 6 16.74 25.49 -5.30
N GLU A 7 17.89 24.98 -4.85
CA GLU A 7 17.99 23.65 -4.27
C GLU A 7 17.22 23.61 -2.95
N ILE A 8 16.50 22.50 -2.71
CA ILE A 8 15.71 22.26 -1.51
C ILE A 8 16.22 20.96 -0.88
N ASP A 9 16.57 20.95 0.40
CA ASP A 9 17.09 19.75 1.07
C ASP A 9 15.98 18.74 1.37
N ILE A 10 14.83 19.19 1.89
CA ILE A 10 13.69 18.34 2.25
C ILE A 10 12.44 18.75 1.48
N ILE A 11 11.86 17.80 0.75
CA ILE A 11 10.53 17.96 0.15
C ILE A 11 9.52 17.16 0.98
N VAL A 12 8.38 17.77 1.27
CA VAL A 12 7.20 17.04 1.74
C VAL A 12 6.10 17.13 0.69
N GLY A 13 5.77 16.01 0.07
CA GLY A 13 4.69 15.87 -0.90
C GLY A 13 3.35 15.54 -0.24
N ILE A 14 2.28 16.19 -0.68
CA ILE A 14 0.91 15.91 -0.27
C ILE A 14 0.11 15.54 -1.52
N PRO A 15 -0.08 14.24 -1.86
CA PRO A 15 -1.02 13.81 -2.87
C PRO A 15 -2.45 14.13 -2.45
N SER A 16 -3.18 14.87 -3.30
CA SER A 16 -4.54 15.30 -3.01
C SER A 16 -5.50 15.09 -4.18
N TYR A 17 -6.77 14.91 -3.84
CA TYR A 17 -7.89 14.95 -4.77
C TYR A 17 -9.20 15.22 -3.99
N ASN A 18 -9.68 16.46 -4.06
CA ASN A 18 -10.81 16.99 -3.32
C ASN A 18 -10.68 16.84 -1.79
N GLU A 19 -9.66 17.50 -1.23
CA GLU A 19 -9.28 17.48 0.19
C GLU A 19 -9.23 18.90 0.80
N ALA A 20 -10.10 19.81 0.33
CA ALA A 20 -10.11 21.21 0.76
C ALA A 20 -10.38 21.38 2.27
N ASP A 21 -11.11 20.44 2.87
CA ASP A 21 -11.49 20.44 4.28
C ASP A 21 -10.33 20.10 5.24
N ASN A 22 -9.27 19.44 4.76
CA ASN A 22 -8.21 18.92 5.63
C ASN A 22 -6.78 19.32 5.23
N ILE A 23 -6.51 19.59 3.94
CA ILE A 23 -5.14 19.80 3.46
C ILE A 23 -4.40 20.95 4.16
N ALA A 24 -5.13 21.99 4.59
CA ALA A 24 -4.54 23.13 5.29
C ALA A 24 -3.97 22.74 6.67
N PHE A 25 -4.68 21.87 7.41
CA PHE A 25 -4.21 21.35 8.69
C PHE A 25 -2.94 20.51 8.51
N VAL A 26 -2.94 19.60 7.52
CA VAL A 26 -1.78 18.76 7.21
C VAL A 26 -0.57 19.63 6.85
N ALA A 27 -0.74 20.60 5.95
CA ALA A 27 0.34 21.50 5.56
C ALA A 27 0.91 22.31 6.74
N HIS A 28 0.05 22.75 7.66
CA HIS A 28 0.48 23.45 8.87
C HIS A 28 1.32 22.55 9.80
N GLN A 29 0.87 21.32 10.09
CA GLN A 29 1.61 20.37 10.93
C GLN A 29 2.98 20.02 10.35
N LEU A 30 3.04 19.84 9.03
CA LEU A 30 4.30 19.60 8.31
C LEU A 30 5.26 20.78 8.44
N ALA A 31 4.76 22.01 8.30
CA ALA A 31 5.59 23.21 8.45
C ALA A 31 6.13 23.36 9.88
N LEU A 32 5.33 23.05 10.90
CA LEU A 32 5.78 23.00 12.30
C LEU A 32 6.91 21.98 12.47
N GLY A 33 6.76 20.78 11.92
CA GLY A 33 7.78 19.72 11.99
C GLY A 33 9.09 20.11 11.31
N LEU A 34 9.01 20.68 10.10
CA LEU A 34 10.18 21.17 9.37
C LEU A 34 10.92 22.26 10.13
N ASN A 35 10.20 23.28 10.63
CA ASN A 35 10.81 24.37 11.40
C ASN A 35 11.42 23.90 12.72
N ARG A 36 10.76 22.97 13.42
CA ARG A 36 11.22 22.49 14.73
C ARG A 36 12.44 21.57 14.62
N TYR A 37 12.45 20.65 13.67
CA TYR A 37 13.44 19.58 13.64
C TYR A 37 14.53 19.76 12.59
N PHE A 38 14.30 20.59 11.58
CA PHE A 38 15.25 20.84 10.50
C PHE A 38 15.41 22.34 10.17
N PRO A 39 15.62 23.23 11.17
CA PRO A 39 15.63 24.69 10.96
C PRO A 39 16.77 25.18 10.05
N THR A 40 17.84 24.41 9.91
CA THR A 40 19.01 24.74 9.09
C THR A 40 18.93 24.20 7.66
N LEU A 41 17.96 23.33 7.37
CA LEU A 41 17.77 22.73 6.05
C LEU A 41 16.71 23.49 5.28
N SER A 42 16.95 23.71 3.99
CA SER A 42 15.95 24.28 3.10
C SER A 42 14.83 23.27 2.87
N ALA A 43 13.57 23.71 2.98
CA ALA A 43 12.44 22.81 2.85
C ALA A 43 11.29 23.40 2.02
N ALA A 44 10.55 22.51 1.36
CA ALA A 44 9.34 22.85 0.63
C ALA A 44 8.24 21.83 0.89
N ILE A 45 7.00 22.33 1.01
CA ILE A 45 5.79 21.50 0.99
C ILE A 45 5.17 21.64 -0.40
N ILE A 46 4.94 20.50 -1.04
CA ILE A 46 4.41 20.43 -2.40
C ILE A 46 3.05 19.73 -2.36
N ASN A 47 1.98 20.46 -2.65
CA ASN A 47 0.71 19.82 -3.00
C ASN A 47 0.83 19.29 -4.43
N VAL A 48 0.75 17.97 -4.59
CA VAL A 48 0.65 17.29 -5.89
C VAL A 48 -0.79 16.84 -6.09
N ASP A 49 -1.57 17.70 -6.75
CA ASP A 49 -3.02 17.61 -6.87
C ASP A 49 -3.46 16.89 -8.16
N ASN A 50 -4.67 16.35 -8.16
CA ASN A 50 -5.35 15.77 -9.33
C ASN A 50 -6.42 16.72 -9.89
N ASN A 51 -6.07 17.99 -10.09
CA ASN A 51 -6.97 19.04 -10.57
C ASN A 51 -8.28 19.13 -9.77
N SER A 52 -8.15 19.26 -8.44
CA SER A 52 -9.30 19.32 -7.53
C SER A 52 -10.20 20.53 -7.81
N THR A 53 -11.51 20.34 -7.66
CA THR A 53 -12.53 21.37 -7.95
C THR A 53 -13.21 21.94 -6.70
N ASP A 54 -12.87 21.41 -5.52
CA ASP A 54 -13.47 21.74 -4.22
C ASP A 54 -12.75 22.88 -3.48
N GLY A 55 -11.75 23.51 -4.10
CA GLY A 55 -10.92 24.54 -3.47
C GLY A 55 -9.68 24.02 -2.74
N THR A 56 -9.29 22.74 -2.91
CA THR A 56 -8.07 22.14 -2.32
C THR A 56 -6.82 23.00 -2.55
N ARG A 57 -6.64 23.53 -3.76
CA ARG A 57 -5.53 24.42 -4.10
C ARG A 57 -5.47 25.65 -3.19
N ASP A 58 -6.60 26.33 -3.03
CA ASP A 58 -6.67 27.57 -2.25
C ASP A 58 -6.52 27.30 -0.75
N ALA A 59 -7.12 26.22 -0.26
CA ALA A 59 -6.93 25.76 1.12
C ALA A 59 -5.45 25.53 1.43
N PHE A 60 -4.73 24.82 0.55
CA PHE A 60 -3.29 24.60 0.68
C PHE A 60 -2.49 25.90 0.62
N LEU A 61 -2.77 26.77 -0.35
CA LEU A 61 -2.05 28.03 -0.52
C LEU A 61 -2.30 29.02 0.62
N ARG A 62 -3.45 28.95 1.31
CA ARG A 62 -3.75 29.77 2.50
C ARG A 62 -3.23 29.20 3.81
N ALA A 63 -2.87 27.91 3.86
CA ALA A 63 -2.36 27.29 5.07
C ALA A 63 -1.15 28.04 5.65
N GLU A 64 -1.10 28.23 6.97
CA GLU A 64 0.01 28.92 7.62
C GLU A 64 1.24 28.02 7.68
N THR A 65 2.27 28.33 6.87
CA THR A 65 3.52 27.55 6.81
C THR A 65 4.76 28.36 7.18
N GLY A 66 4.57 29.58 7.71
CA GLY A 66 5.67 30.50 8.03
C GLY A 66 6.58 30.75 6.83
N LYS A 67 7.88 30.49 7.00
CA LYS A 67 8.90 30.66 5.95
C LYS A 67 9.06 29.44 5.03
N ILE A 68 8.35 28.33 5.29
CA ILE A 68 8.45 27.12 4.47
C ILE A 68 7.82 27.38 3.10
N LEU A 69 8.58 27.08 2.04
CA LEU A 69 8.13 27.25 0.67
C LEU A 69 6.92 26.34 0.40
N LYS A 70 5.84 26.92 -0.12
CA LYS A 70 4.71 26.16 -0.68
C LYS A 70 4.80 26.11 -2.19
N ARG A 71 4.51 24.94 -2.75
CA ARG A 71 4.44 24.74 -4.20
C ARG A 71 3.21 23.92 -4.54
N TYR A 72 2.50 24.32 -5.58
CA TYR A 72 1.35 23.60 -6.10
C TYR A 72 1.70 23.06 -7.48
N VAL A 73 1.46 21.77 -7.68
CA VAL A 73 1.59 21.07 -8.96
C VAL A 73 0.34 20.24 -9.14
N SER A 74 -0.25 20.28 -10.33
CA SER A 74 -1.46 19.50 -10.63
C SER A 74 -1.25 18.65 -11.87
N THR A 75 -2.01 17.57 -11.97
CA THR A 75 -2.30 16.94 -13.25
C THR A 75 -3.12 17.88 -14.15
N GLU A 76 -3.19 17.55 -15.44
CA GLU A 76 -4.11 18.16 -16.38
C GLU A 76 -5.56 17.78 -16.05
N GLU A 77 -6.51 18.58 -16.55
CA GLU A 77 -7.93 18.33 -16.40
C GLU A 77 -8.31 16.92 -16.93
N GLY A 78 -9.16 16.21 -16.20
CA GLY A 78 -9.58 14.84 -16.53
C GLY A 78 -8.57 13.74 -16.17
N ILE A 79 -7.35 14.09 -15.76
CA ILE A 79 -6.33 13.11 -15.33
C ILE A 79 -6.32 13.02 -13.80
N VAL A 80 -6.67 11.85 -13.27
CA VAL A 80 -6.69 11.56 -11.83
C VAL A 80 -5.87 10.31 -11.49
N GLY A 81 -5.58 10.13 -10.20
CA GLY A 81 -4.98 8.91 -9.65
C GLY A 81 -3.75 9.20 -8.77
N LYS A 82 -3.65 8.51 -7.63
CA LYS A 82 -2.54 8.68 -6.68
C LYS A 82 -1.17 8.50 -7.35
N GLY A 83 -1.05 7.53 -8.27
CA GLY A 83 0.16 7.37 -9.06
C GLY A 83 0.52 8.57 -9.92
N ASN A 84 -0.45 9.26 -10.53
CA ASN A 84 -0.17 10.49 -11.27
C ASN A 84 0.30 11.63 -10.35
N ASN A 85 -0.23 11.75 -9.12
CA ASN A 85 0.33 12.67 -8.11
C ASN A 85 1.79 12.35 -7.81
N MET A 86 2.09 11.06 -7.57
CA MET A 86 3.44 10.60 -7.26
C MET A 86 4.42 10.84 -8.42
N ARG A 87 3.98 10.65 -9.66
CA ARG A 87 4.80 10.94 -10.83
C ARG A 87 5.17 12.43 -10.90
N ASN A 88 4.21 13.32 -10.65
CA ASN A 88 4.48 14.76 -10.56
C ASN A 88 5.45 15.09 -9.42
N LEU A 89 5.30 14.45 -8.26
CA LEU A 89 6.22 14.63 -7.14
C LEU A 89 7.65 14.21 -7.51
N PHE A 90 7.84 13.05 -8.14
CA PHE A 90 9.16 12.57 -8.51
C PHE A 90 9.87 13.50 -9.50
N VAL A 91 9.14 14.13 -10.42
CA VAL A 91 9.69 15.16 -11.32
C VAL A 91 10.18 16.38 -10.53
N GLU A 92 9.40 16.82 -9.54
CA GLU A 92 9.79 17.94 -8.68
C GLU A 92 10.98 17.62 -7.76
N VAL A 93 11.10 16.37 -7.30
CA VAL A 93 12.26 15.87 -6.54
C VAL A 93 13.56 16.03 -7.34
N GLU A 94 13.55 15.63 -8.61
CA GLU A 94 14.70 15.80 -9.51
C GLU A 94 14.98 17.27 -9.81
N ARG A 95 13.93 18.05 -10.08
CA ARG A 95 14.04 19.48 -10.41
C ARG A 95 14.64 20.30 -9.27
N LEU A 96 14.22 20.03 -8.03
CA LEU A 96 14.63 20.76 -6.84
C LEU A 96 15.84 20.15 -6.13
N ARG A 97 16.35 19.02 -6.63
CA ARG A 97 17.52 18.29 -6.10
C ARG A 97 17.39 18.00 -4.61
N ALA A 98 16.23 17.45 -4.22
CA ALA A 98 15.98 17.04 -2.84
C ALA A 98 17.07 16.11 -2.31
N LYS A 99 17.27 16.09 -1.00
CA LYS A 99 18.09 15.07 -0.30
C LYS A 99 17.22 14.04 0.40
N ALA A 100 16.08 14.47 0.93
CA ALA A 100 15.07 13.59 1.50
C ALA A 100 13.67 14.02 1.06
N VAL A 101 12.78 13.04 0.85
CA VAL A 101 11.40 13.27 0.46
C VAL A 101 10.49 12.55 1.42
N ILE A 102 9.49 13.26 1.95
CA ILE A 102 8.40 12.69 2.74
C ILE A 102 7.12 12.78 1.92
N VAL A 103 6.25 11.78 2.06
CA VAL A 103 4.88 11.79 1.55
C VAL A 103 3.94 11.49 2.69
N VAL A 104 2.85 12.24 2.79
CA VAL A 104 1.78 12.01 3.76
C VAL A 104 0.44 12.16 3.05
N ASP A 105 -0.56 11.35 3.43
CA ASP A 105 -1.89 11.47 2.86
C ASP A 105 -2.54 12.82 3.26
N ALA A 106 -3.31 13.42 2.33
CA ALA A 106 -3.96 14.73 2.56
C ALA A 106 -5.13 14.70 3.56
N ASP A 107 -5.65 13.51 3.87
CA ASP A 107 -6.82 13.29 4.74
C ASP A 107 -6.46 12.84 6.16
N LEU A 108 -5.17 12.88 6.52
CA LEU A 108 -4.70 12.55 7.86
C LEU A 108 -5.24 13.52 8.91
N LYS A 109 -5.75 12.95 10.00
CA LYS A 109 -6.14 13.70 11.22
C LYS A 109 -5.13 13.54 12.35
N SER A 110 -4.32 12.48 12.33
CA SER A 110 -3.34 12.15 13.38
C SER A 110 -1.93 12.65 13.09
N ILE A 111 -1.69 13.37 11.99
CA ILE A 111 -0.35 13.84 11.65
C ILE A 111 0.16 14.82 12.71
N THR A 112 1.39 14.60 13.18
CA THR A 112 2.07 15.48 14.13
C THR A 112 3.40 16.00 13.57
N PRO A 113 3.97 17.08 14.13
CA PRO A 113 5.28 17.59 13.71
C PRO A 113 6.39 16.53 13.83
N GLU A 114 6.29 15.61 14.79
CA GLU A 114 7.24 14.53 15.05
C GLU A 114 7.33 13.55 13.88
N TRP A 115 6.25 13.33 13.12
CA TRP A 115 6.26 12.47 11.94
C TRP A 115 7.27 12.95 10.90
N VAL A 116 7.45 14.27 10.76
CA VAL A 116 8.45 14.85 9.84
C VAL A 116 9.86 14.41 10.25
N LYS A 117 10.21 14.52 11.53
CA LYS A 117 11.51 14.05 12.04
C LYS A 117 11.67 12.55 11.82
N THR A 118 10.68 11.78 12.22
CA THR A 118 10.71 10.32 12.18
C THR A 118 10.86 9.79 10.75
N LEU A 119 10.20 10.41 9.76
CA LEU A 119 10.25 9.99 8.35
C LEU A 119 11.50 10.50 7.62
N ALA A 120 11.92 11.76 7.81
CA ALA A 120 13.09 12.30 7.11
C ALA A 120 14.42 11.74 7.62
N THR A 121 14.55 11.53 8.94
CA THR A 121 15.84 11.19 9.56
C THR A 121 16.51 9.94 8.95
N PRO A 122 15.81 8.80 8.75
CA PRO A 122 16.44 7.63 8.14
C PRO A 122 16.93 7.87 6.72
N VAL A 123 16.21 8.69 5.93
CA VAL A 123 16.64 9.02 4.56
C VAL A 123 17.90 9.89 4.57
N LEU A 124 17.95 10.89 5.46
CA LEU A 124 19.13 11.74 5.64
C LEU A 124 20.36 10.93 6.14
N GLU A 125 20.12 9.85 6.87
CA GLU A 125 21.15 8.88 7.30
C GLU A 125 21.46 7.80 6.25
N GLY A 126 20.87 7.88 5.05
CA GLY A 126 21.22 7.04 3.91
C GLY A 126 20.32 5.82 3.68
N HIS A 127 19.12 5.77 4.27
CA HIS A 127 18.07 4.85 3.81
C HIS A 127 17.45 5.34 2.51
N ASP A 128 17.08 4.41 1.65
CA ASP A 128 16.48 4.72 0.37
C ASP A 128 14.95 4.80 0.46
N TYR A 129 14.32 3.95 1.27
CA TYR A 129 12.86 3.91 1.40
C TYR A 129 12.43 3.57 2.82
N VAL A 130 11.56 4.40 3.38
CA VAL A 130 11.08 4.35 4.76
C VAL A 130 9.58 4.16 4.73
N THR A 131 9.12 3.05 5.30
CA THR A 131 7.69 2.69 5.34
C THR A 131 7.11 2.90 6.73
N PRO A 132 5.80 3.15 6.86
CA PRO A 132 5.21 3.43 8.16
C PRO A 132 4.93 2.13 8.93
N LEU A 133 4.94 2.25 10.26
CA LEU A 133 4.41 1.26 11.18
C LEU A 133 3.50 2.00 12.17
N TYR A 134 2.20 1.75 12.09
CA TYR A 134 1.20 2.35 12.96
C TYR A 134 0.20 1.31 13.44
N SER A 135 -0.44 1.59 14.58
CA SER A 135 -1.66 0.91 15.00
C SER A 135 -2.79 1.27 14.05
N ARG A 136 -3.58 0.27 13.67
CA ARG A 136 -4.75 0.41 12.80
C ARG A 136 -5.80 -0.61 13.23
N ASN A 137 -7.07 -0.22 13.09
CA ASN A 137 -8.19 -1.12 13.33
C ASN A 137 -8.05 -2.35 12.41
N GLU A 138 -8.27 -3.53 12.96
CA GLU A 138 -8.09 -4.83 12.29
C GLU A 138 -9.02 -5.01 11.08
N TYR A 139 -10.12 -4.25 11.02
CA TYR A 139 -11.07 -4.21 9.92
C TYR A 139 -10.81 -3.07 8.91
N ASP A 140 -9.84 -2.21 9.18
CA ASP A 140 -9.29 -1.26 8.21
C ASP A 140 -8.10 -1.88 7.45
N GLY A 141 -7.82 -1.40 6.24
CA GLY A 141 -6.69 -1.88 5.44
C GLY A 141 -6.76 -3.38 5.13
N THR A 142 -7.95 -3.93 4.90
CA THR A 142 -8.15 -5.38 4.71
C THR A 142 -7.40 -5.94 3.49
N ILE A 143 -7.18 -5.15 2.43
CA ILE A 143 -6.28 -5.51 1.31
C ILE A 143 -4.85 -5.71 1.83
N THR A 144 -4.38 -4.82 2.71
CA THR A 144 -3.10 -4.94 3.39
C THR A 144 -3.02 -6.21 4.22
N ASN A 145 -3.95 -6.35 5.17
CA ASN A 145 -3.92 -7.38 6.20
C ASN A 145 -4.06 -8.79 5.60
N HIS A 146 -4.85 -8.95 4.53
CA HIS A 146 -5.15 -10.26 3.98
C HIS A 146 -4.42 -10.59 2.68
N ILE A 147 -3.86 -9.63 1.96
CA ILE A 147 -3.26 -9.91 0.64
C ILE A 147 -1.83 -9.39 0.55
N THR A 148 -1.64 -8.06 0.56
CA THR A 148 -0.34 -7.49 0.19
C THR A 148 0.74 -7.80 1.24
N TYR A 149 0.45 -7.63 2.54
CA TYR A 149 1.39 -7.96 3.61
C TYR A 149 1.80 -9.45 3.61
N PRO A 150 0.88 -10.42 3.72
CA PRO A 150 1.26 -11.83 3.78
C PRO A 150 1.93 -12.34 2.49
N LEU A 151 1.58 -11.80 1.32
CA LEU A 151 2.28 -12.12 0.08
C LEU A 151 3.69 -11.54 0.04
N ILE A 152 3.90 -10.31 0.49
CA ILE A 152 5.25 -9.71 0.56
C ILE A 152 6.13 -10.45 1.56
N TYR A 153 5.59 -10.73 2.74
CA TYR A 153 6.27 -11.50 3.77
C TYR A 153 6.71 -12.88 3.28
N SER A 154 5.93 -13.50 2.41
CA SER A 154 6.25 -14.82 1.84
C SER A 154 7.15 -14.77 0.61
N ILE A 155 6.71 -14.08 -0.45
CA ILE A 155 7.33 -14.14 -1.77
C ILE A 155 8.65 -13.39 -1.77
N PHE A 156 8.62 -12.16 -1.27
CA PHE A 156 9.77 -11.27 -1.18
C PHE A 156 10.51 -11.40 0.16
N LYS A 157 10.11 -12.33 1.04
CA LYS A 157 10.71 -12.58 2.38
C LYS A 157 11.05 -11.29 3.15
N ALA A 158 10.16 -10.31 3.05
CA ALA A 158 10.37 -8.99 3.64
C ALA A 158 9.24 -8.67 4.64
N ASN A 159 9.62 -8.34 5.87
CA ASN A 159 8.66 -7.97 6.90
C ASN A 159 8.35 -6.47 6.86
N ILE A 160 7.54 -6.04 5.90
CA ILE A 160 7.02 -4.66 5.80
C ILE A 160 5.53 -4.70 6.12
N ARG A 161 5.11 -4.20 7.28
CA ARG A 161 3.74 -4.36 7.77
C ARG A 161 2.70 -3.54 7.00
N GLN A 162 3.09 -2.36 6.49
CA GLN A 162 2.23 -1.44 5.75
C GLN A 162 2.74 -1.21 4.31
N PRO A 163 2.76 -2.24 3.45
CA PRO A 163 3.31 -2.14 2.09
C PRO A 163 2.55 -1.20 1.16
N ILE A 164 1.35 -0.78 1.53
CA ILE A 164 0.54 0.24 0.84
C ILE A 164 0.20 1.41 1.76
N GLY A 165 1.05 1.69 2.75
CA GLY A 165 0.90 2.87 3.60
C GLY A 165 1.19 4.14 2.82
N GLY A 166 0.30 5.12 2.88
CA GLY A 166 0.47 6.40 2.18
C GLY A 166 1.44 7.40 2.84
N ASP A 167 1.98 7.05 4.00
CA ASP A 167 2.86 7.90 4.81
C ASP A 167 4.27 7.30 4.82
N PHE A 168 5.15 7.81 3.97
CA PHE A 168 6.45 7.20 3.73
C PHE A 168 7.50 8.25 3.39
N ALA A 169 8.76 7.85 3.36
CA ALA A 169 9.84 8.71 2.89
C ALA A 169 10.79 7.97 1.98
N PHE A 170 11.47 8.69 1.10
CA PHE A 170 12.38 8.11 0.14
C PHE A 170 13.53 9.04 -0.26
N SER A 171 14.62 8.42 -0.72
CA SER A 171 15.76 9.12 -1.29
C SER A 171 15.49 9.51 -2.75
N PRO A 172 16.15 10.56 -3.28
CA PRO A 172 16.05 10.93 -4.70
C PRO A 172 16.43 9.79 -5.64
N LYS A 173 17.33 8.89 -5.19
CA LYS A 173 17.70 7.68 -5.93
C LYS A 173 16.48 6.78 -6.18
N MET A 174 15.58 6.64 -5.21
CA MET A 174 14.33 5.91 -5.38
C MET A 174 13.40 6.59 -6.39
N ALA A 175 13.27 7.92 -6.33
CA ALA A 175 12.46 8.68 -7.27
C ALA A 175 12.88 8.43 -8.72
N ARG A 176 14.19 8.52 -9.01
CA ARG A 176 14.76 8.20 -10.33
C ARG A 176 14.51 6.76 -10.74
N TYR A 177 14.72 5.84 -9.81
CA TYR A 177 14.49 4.42 -10.07
C TYR A 177 13.04 4.16 -10.48
N TRP A 178 12.06 4.66 -9.71
CA TRP A 178 10.65 4.51 -10.04
C TRP A 178 10.25 5.24 -11.32
N ILE A 179 10.76 6.45 -11.60
CA ILE A 179 10.52 7.14 -12.87
C ILE A 179 11.01 6.31 -14.06
N GLY A 180 12.18 5.66 -13.95
CA GLY A 180 12.79 4.89 -15.02
C GLY A 180 12.11 3.55 -15.31
N MET A 181 11.17 3.11 -14.47
CA MET A 181 10.43 1.88 -14.67
C MET A 181 9.21 2.08 -15.58
N ALA A 182 8.70 0.99 -16.17
CA ALA A 182 7.43 1.00 -16.87
C ALA A 182 6.25 1.06 -15.89
N TRP A 183 5.27 1.93 -16.17
CA TRP A 183 4.08 2.12 -15.35
C TRP A 183 2.83 1.70 -16.12
N GLU A 184 2.14 0.69 -15.60
CA GLU A 184 0.83 0.28 -16.13
C GLU A 184 -0.28 1.25 -15.69
N LYS A 185 -1.45 1.11 -16.31
CA LYS A 185 -2.66 1.89 -15.98
C LYS A 185 -2.96 1.89 -14.48
N ASN A 186 -2.89 0.73 -13.84
CA ASN A 186 -3.18 0.56 -12.42
C ASN A 186 -2.13 1.23 -11.52
N THR A 187 -0.86 1.26 -11.93
CA THR A 187 0.23 1.95 -11.22
C THR A 187 0.02 3.46 -11.20
N ARG A 188 -0.62 4.03 -12.23
CA ARG A 188 -0.99 5.46 -12.25
C ARG A 188 -2.15 5.81 -11.30
N GLN A 189 -2.81 4.80 -10.73
CA GLN A 189 -3.95 4.93 -9.83
C GLN A 189 -3.56 4.50 -8.39
N TYR A 190 -4.38 3.71 -7.69
CA TYR A 190 -4.07 3.24 -6.33
C TYR A 190 -2.99 2.13 -6.29
N GLY A 191 -2.57 1.59 -7.44
CA GLY A 191 -1.49 0.59 -7.51
C GLY A 191 -0.10 1.14 -7.20
N ILE A 192 0.08 2.46 -7.09
CA ILE A 192 1.40 3.08 -6.93
C ILE A 192 2.12 2.64 -5.64
N ASP A 193 1.41 2.55 -4.52
CA ASP A 193 2.06 2.26 -3.23
C ASP A 193 2.64 0.84 -3.21
N ILE A 194 1.89 -0.14 -3.75
CA ILE A 194 2.38 -1.51 -3.86
C ILE A 194 3.48 -1.67 -4.91
N PHE A 195 3.41 -0.89 -6.01
CA PHE A 195 4.47 -0.83 -7.01
C PHE A 195 5.79 -0.33 -6.43
N MET A 196 5.73 0.76 -5.66
CA MET A 196 6.90 1.36 -5.02
C MET A 196 7.53 0.37 -4.04
N THR A 197 6.72 -0.24 -3.17
CA THR A 197 7.22 -1.18 -2.15
C THR A 197 7.85 -2.43 -2.77
N THR A 198 7.19 -3.08 -3.72
CA THR A 198 7.70 -4.33 -4.30
C THR A 198 8.94 -4.11 -5.17
N SER A 199 9.01 -2.99 -5.91
CA SER A 199 10.19 -2.66 -6.71
C SER A 199 11.39 -2.23 -5.85
N ALA A 200 11.14 -1.54 -4.73
CA ALA A 200 12.18 -1.19 -3.75
C ALA A 200 12.82 -2.43 -3.12
N LEU A 201 12.06 -3.53 -2.97
CA LEU A 201 12.57 -4.74 -2.34
C LEU A 201 13.66 -5.46 -3.14
N LEU A 202 13.75 -5.26 -4.46
CA LEU A 202 14.53 -6.14 -5.33
C LEU A 202 15.88 -5.59 -5.80
N ASN A 203 16.18 -4.32 -5.53
CA ASN A 203 17.31 -3.62 -6.17
C ASN A 203 18.38 -3.12 -5.20
N GLY A 204 18.67 -3.89 -4.14
CA GLY A 204 19.75 -3.55 -3.19
C GLY A 204 19.52 -2.27 -2.37
N PHE A 205 18.36 -1.62 -2.49
CA PHE A 205 18.01 -0.43 -1.72
C PHE A 205 17.96 -0.71 -0.21
N LYS A 206 18.33 0.28 0.60
CA LYS A 206 18.25 0.21 2.06
C LYS A 206 16.86 0.62 2.52
N LEU A 207 16.13 -0.30 3.16
CA LEU A 207 14.76 -0.06 3.62
C LEU A 207 14.71 -0.04 5.15
N CYS A 208 13.80 0.74 5.72
CA CYS A 208 13.42 0.60 7.12
C CYS A 208 11.92 0.88 7.32
N GLN A 209 11.43 0.56 8.51
CA GLN A 209 10.12 0.95 9.01
C GLN A 209 10.27 1.95 10.14
N VAL A 210 9.34 2.89 10.26
CA VAL A 210 9.32 3.85 11.37
C VAL A 210 7.99 3.81 12.10
N VAL A 211 8.03 3.86 13.43
CA VAL A 211 6.84 3.89 14.27
C VAL A 211 6.19 5.27 14.24
N LEU A 212 4.90 5.34 13.91
CA LEU A 212 4.12 6.59 13.78
C LEU A 212 2.90 6.68 14.73
N GLY A 213 2.75 5.77 15.70
CA GLY A 213 1.61 5.74 16.63
C GLY A 213 0.33 5.22 15.96
N SER A 214 -0.84 5.76 16.31
CA SER A 214 -2.13 5.42 15.70
C SER A 214 -2.45 6.24 14.45
N LYS A 215 -2.92 5.59 13.36
CA LYS A 215 -3.35 6.29 12.13
C LYS A 215 -4.85 6.60 12.15
N VAL A 216 -5.19 7.88 12.07
CA VAL A 216 -6.58 8.39 11.99
C VAL A 216 -6.78 9.09 10.64
N HIS A 217 -7.76 8.63 9.86
CA HIS A 217 -8.00 9.08 8.47
C HIS A 217 -9.48 8.89 8.05
N LYS A 218 -9.88 9.44 6.90
CA LYS A 218 -11.27 9.32 6.40
C LYS A 218 -11.55 7.87 5.96
N PRO A 219 -12.72 7.27 6.28
CA PRO A 219 -13.01 5.89 5.89
C PRO A 219 -12.99 5.66 4.37
N SER A 220 -12.23 4.66 3.92
CA SER A 220 -12.07 4.32 2.48
C SER A 220 -13.10 3.32 1.93
N ALA A 221 -14.14 2.97 2.70
CA ALA A 221 -15.05 1.86 2.39
C ALA A 221 -15.73 1.99 1.01
N THR A 222 -16.08 3.21 0.60
CA THR A 222 -16.74 3.48 -0.69
C THR A 222 -15.84 3.29 -1.91
N LYS A 223 -14.50 3.23 -1.74
CA LYS A 223 -13.51 3.13 -2.82
C LYS A 223 -12.89 1.74 -2.95
N LEU A 224 -13.33 0.77 -2.16
CA LEU A 224 -12.65 -0.51 -1.97
C LEU A 224 -12.63 -1.39 -3.25
N GLY A 225 -13.69 -1.33 -4.07
CA GLY A 225 -13.80 -2.12 -5.30
C GLY A 225 -12.72 -1.80 -6.35
N PRO A 226 -12.65 -0.56 -6.86
CA PRO A 226 -11.60 -0.14 -7.79
C PRO A 226 -10.20 -0.21 -7.19
N MET A 227 -10.05 0.13 -5.91
CA MET A 227 -8.77 0.04 -5.20
C MET A 227 -8.25 -1.40 -5.17
N PHE A 228 -9.12 -2.37 -4.89
CA PHE A 228 -8.77 -3.79 -4.93
C PHE A 228 -8.19 -4.18 -6.29
N THR A 229 -8.91 -3.93 -7.37
CA THR A 229 -8.48 -4.33 -8.71
C THR A 229 -7.14 -3.71 -9.08
N GLN A 230 -6.97 -2.41 -8.81
CA GLN A 230 -5.75 -1.69 -9.14
C GLN A 230 -4.55 -2.20 -8.33
N VAL A 231 -4.69 -2.34 -7.01
CA VAL A 231 -3.61 -2.81 -6.14
C VAL A 231 -3.22 -4.26 -6.43
N ILE A 232 -4.20 -5.15 -6.58
CA ILE A 232 -3.92 -6.58 -6.80
C ILE A 232 -3.35 -6.83 -8.19
N SER A 233 -3.85 -6.15 -9.22
CA SER A 233 -3.26 -6.24 -10.57
C SER A 233 -1.80 -5.80 -10.56
N THR A 234 -1.49 -4.65 -9.95
CA THR A 234 -0.12 -4.16 -9.87
C THR A 234 0.79 -5.09 -9.04
N LEU A 235 0.29 -5.66 -7.94
CA LEU A 235 1.03 -6.64 -7.16
C LEU A 235 1.36 -7.89 -7.98
N PHE A 236 0.37 -8.46 -8.67
CA PHE A 236 0.56 -9.68 -9.46
C PHE A 236 1.46 -9.45 -10.66
N THR A 237 1.33 -8.30 -11.35
CA THR A 237 2.27 -7.86 -12.38
C THR A 237 3.70 -7.80 -11.83
N ASN A 238 3.92 -7.19 -10.66
CA ASN A 238 5.27 -7.11 -10.10
C ASN A 238 5.79 -8.50 -9.65
N ILE A 239 4.96 -9.36 -9.08
CA ILE A 239 5.35 -10.74 -8.76
C ILE A 239 5.80 -11.48 -10.04
N SER A 240 5.09 -11.28 -11.15
CA SER A 240 5.43 -11.86 -12.46
C SER A 240 6.73 -11.28 -13.02
N ASN A 241 6.85 -9.95 -13.10
CA ASN A 241 8.04 -9.27 -13.60
C ASN A 241 9.32 -9.64 -12.83
N PHE A 242 9.17 -9.96 -11.55
CA PHE A 242 10.27 -10.27 -10.66
C PHE A 242 10.41 -11.76 -10.33
N LYS A 243 9.70 -12.62 -11.08
CA LYS A 243 9.66 -14.08 -10.90
C LYS A 243 11.03 -14.71 -10.69
N ASN A 244 11.95 -14.44 -11.60
CA ASN A 244 13.30 -15.00 -11.55
C ASN A 244 14.04 -14.60 -10.28
N THR A 245 13.93 -13.33 -9.85
CA THR A 245 14.63 -12.81 -8.67
C THR A 245 14.16 -13.49 -7.39
N TRP A 246 12.84 -13.57 -7.17
CA TRP A 246 12.34 -14.19 -5.94
C TRP A 246 12.39 -15.71 -5.97
N MET A 247 12.26 -16.36 -7.14
CA MET A 247 12.40 -17.83 -7.25
C MET A 247 13.81 -18.29 -6.91
N ASN A 248 14.85 -17.54 -7.31
CA ASN A 248 16.26 -17.85 -7.04
C ASN A 248 16.68 -17.58 -5.57
N GLY A 249 15.75 -17.20 -4.70
CA GLY A 249 16.00 -17.07 -3.26
C GLY A 249 16.69 -15.79 -2.82
N ILE A 250 16.89 -14.82 -3.72
CA ILE A 250 17.53 -13.50 -3.50
C ILE A 250 16.59 -12.54 -2.73
N GLY A 251 15.89 -13.04 -1.71
CA GLY A 251 14.73 -12.38 -1.13
C GLY A 251 14.85 -11.96 0.34
N ASN A 252 15.89 -12.34 1.09
CA ASN A 252 15.90 -12.03 2.52
C ASN A 252 16.28 -10.56 2.78
N LYS A 253 15.31 -9.66 2.64
CA LYS A 253 15.54 -8.22 2.78
C LYS A 253 15.32 -7.77 4.22
N HIS A 254 16.41 -7.39 4.87
CA HIS A 254 16.37 -6.80 6.20
C HIS A 254 15.65 -5.44 6.15
N CYS A 255 14.55 -5.32 6.90
CA CYS A 255 13.73 -4.10 7.00
C CYS A 255 13.62 -3.73 8.50
N PRO A 256 14.67 -3.14 9.10
CA PRO A 256 14.68 -2.82 10.52
C PRO A 256 13.56 -1.84 10.88
N VAL A 257 13.02 -1.98 12.09
CA VAL A 257 12.06 -1.03 12.67
C VAL A 257 12.83 0.00 13.50
N ARG A 258 12.52 1.27 13.31
CA ARG A 258 13.06 2.39 14.08
C ARG A 258 11.98 3.02 14.93
N GLY A 259 12.33 3.31 16.19
CA GLY A 259 11.39 3.76 17.21
C GLY A 259 10.85 2.60 18.04
N GLN A 260 10.28 2.94 19.19
CA GLN A 260 9.63 1.97 20.08
C GLN A 260 8.16 1.88 19.71
N PHE A 261 7.71 0.68 19.33
CA PHE A 261 6.31 0.43 19.04
C PHE A 261 5.54 0.22 20.34
N ASN A 262 4.72 1.20 20.69
CA ASN A 262 3.71 1.06 21.73
C ASN A 262 2.35 0.95 21.03
N TYR A 263 1.61 -0.13 21.33
CA TYR A 263 0.29 -0.32 20.75
C TYR A 263 -0.65 0.76 21.30
N GLU A 264 -1.08 1.67 20.43
CA GLU A 264 -2.12 2.64 20.73
C GLU A 264 -3.46 2.14 20.17
N ASP A 265 -4.55 2.40 20.88
CA ASP A 265 -5.87 2.02 20.39
C ASP A 265 -6.16 2.75 19.07
N PRO A 266 -6.55 2.01 18.02
CA PRO A 266 -6.87 2.60 16.73
C PRO A 266 -8.20 3.37 16.79
N GLN A 267 -8.44 4.22 15.78
CA GLN A 267 -9.76 4.82 15.60
C GLN A 267 -10.86 3.74 15.54
N SER A 268 -12.02 4.04 16.13
CA SER A 268 -13.19 3.19 15.98
C SER A 268 -13.66 3.18 14.52
N LEU A 269 -14.11 2.02 14.05
CA LEU A 269 -14.58 1.83 12.69
C LEU A 269 -15.91 1.08 12.70
N SER A 270 -16.91 1.63 12.01
CA SER A 270 -18.14 0.90 11.71
C SER A 270 -17.94 0.02 10.49
N VAL A 271 -18.07 -1.29 10.67
CA VAL A 271 -17.92 -2.27 9.59
C VAL A 271 -19.29 -2.73 9.11
N ASP A 272 -19.59 -2.56 7.82
CA ASP A 272 -20.79 -3.13 7.21
C ASP A 272 -20.57 -4.61 6.87
N TYR A 273 -20.62 -5.45 7.91
CA TYR A 273 -20.48 -6.89 7.77
C TYR A 273 -21.54 -7.50 6.83
N LYS A 274 -22.76 -6.92 6.79
CA LYS A 274 -23.85 -7.41 5.94
C LYS A 274 -23.51 -7.20 4.48
N SER A 275 -23.00 -6.03 4.10
CA SER A 275 -22.56 -5.76 2.74
C SER A 275 -21.40 -6.67 2.33
N ILE A 276 -20.35 -6.80 3.16
CA ILE A 276 -19.21 -7.70 2.89
C ILE A 276 -19.68 -9.14 2.64
N LYS A 277 -20.62 -9.64 3.47
CA LYS A 277 -21.19 -10.98 3.31
C LYS A 277 -22.03 -11.08 2.03
N LYS A 278 -22.80 -10.05 1.68
CA LYS A 278 -23.59 -10.02 0.44
C LYS A 278 -22.68 -10.07 -0.79
N GLU A 279 -21.68 -9.18 -0.87
CA GLU A 279 -20.75 -9.09 -2.00
C GLU A 279 -19.96 -10.40 -2.20
N SER A 280 -19.50 -11.03 -1.11
CA SER A 280 -18.81 -12.32 -1.20
C SER A 280 -19.68 -13.43 -1.77
N VAL A 281 -20.94 -13.56 -1.33
CA VAL A 281 -21.85 -14.61 -1.79
C VAL A 281 -22.28 -14.36 -3.24
N GLU A 282 -22.78 -13.16 -3.55
CA GLU A 282 -23.28 -12.84 -4.89
C GLU A 282 -22.14 -12.92 -5.92
N GLY A 283 -20.96 -12.42 -5.58
CA GLY A 283 -19.79 -12.50 -6.44
C GLY A 283 -19.27 -13.94 -6.61
N PHE A 284 -19.30 -14.78 -5.57
CA PHE A 284 -18.91 -16.20 -5.69
C PHE A 284 -19.79 -16.91 -6.71
N SER A 285 -21.12 -16.74 -6.63
CA SER A 285 -22.06 -17.35 -7.57
C SER A 285 -21.80 -16.93 -9.02
N LYS A 286 -21.45 -15.65 -9.24
CA LYS A 286 -21.16 -15.11 -10.58
C LYS A 286 -19.85 -15.64 -11.17
N LYS A 287 -18.89 -16.00 -10.32
CA LYS A 287 -17.53 -16.44 -10.73
C LYS A 287 -17.30 -17.95 -10.55
N ASP A 288 -18.30 -18.74 -10.13
CA ASP A 288 -18.19 -20.18 -9.78
C ASP A 288 -17.37 -20.98 -10.81
N ARG A 289 -17.72 -20.86 -12.11
CA ARG A 289 -17.02 -21.57 -13.19
C ARG A 289 -15.53 -21.22 -13.25
N LEU A 290 -15.20 -19.93 -13.23
CA LEU A 290 -13.80 -19.47 -13.30
C LEU A 290 -13.02 -19.77 -12.02
N LEU A 291 -13.67 -19.65 -10.86
CA LEU A 291 -13.09 -20.06 -9.58
C LEU A 291 -12.72 -21.55 -9.58
N SER A 292 -13.59 -22.40 -10.14
CA SER A 292 -13.34 -23.84 -10.23
C SER A 292 -12.19 -24.23 -11.16
N SER A 293 -11.87 -23.39 -12.16
CA SER A 293 -10.73 -23.61 -13.05
C SER A 293 -9.40 -23.07 -12.50
N ILE A 294 -9.45 -22.06 -11.63
CA ILE A 294 -8.26 -21.46 -11.00
C ILE A 294 -7.82 -22.24 -9.76
N ILE A 295 -8.77 -22.55 -8.89
CA ILE A 295 -8.49 -23.09 -7.54
C ILE A 295 -8.41 -24.61 -7.61
N SER A 296 -7.40 -25.20 -6.96
CA SER A 296 -7.28 -26.66 -6.94
C SER A 296 -8.55 -27.32 -6.37
N SER A 297 -8.98 -28.45 -6.95
CA SER A 297 -10.26 -29.10 -6.61
C SER A 297 -10.52 -29.28 -5.10
N PRO A 298 -9.56 -29.79 -4.27
CA PRO A 298 -9.80 -29.92 -2.83
C PRO A 298 -10.09 -28.59 -2.12
N HIS A 299 -9.39 -27.52 -2.49
CA HIS A 299 -9.60 -26.19 -1.92
C HIS A 299 -10.91 -25.58 -2.41
N TYR A 300 -11.23 -25.74 -3.69
CA TYR A 300 -12.48 -25.26 -4.26
C TYR A 300 -13.70 -25.88 -3.59
N GLN A 301 -13.69 -27.21 -3.37
CA GLN A 301 -14.78 -27.90 -2.66
C GLN A 301 -14.93 -27.42 -1.22
N ALA A 302 -13.83 -27.11 -0.52
CA ALA A 302 -13.89 -26.53 0.82
C ALA A 302 -14.58 -25.15 0.82
N ILE A 303 -14.25 -24.28 -0.14
CA ILE A 303 -14.89 -22.97 -0.29
C ILE A 303 -16.36 -23.14 -0.66
N LYS A 304 -16.68 -24.05 -1.59
CA LYS A 304 -18.05 -24.30 -2.05
C LYS A 304 -18.96 -24.79 -0.92
N LYS A 305 -18.45 -25.63 -0.01
CA LYS A 305 -19.15 -26.03 1.23
C LYS A 305 -19.47 -24.83 2.12
N MET A 306 -18.51 -23.91 2.32
CA MET A 306 -18.72 -22.69 3.11
C MET A 306 -19.74 -21.74 2.45
N TYR A 307 -19.70 -21.65 1.12
CA TYR A 307 -20.65 -20.87 0.33
C TYR A 307 -22.08 -21.38 0.52
N PHE A 308 -22.33 -22.68 0.34
CA PHE A 308 -23.66 -23.28 0.54
C PHE A 308 -24.16 -23.14 1.98
N ALA A 309 -23.26 -23.28 2.96
CA ALA A 309 -23.58 -23.04 4.37
C ALA A 309 -23.81 -21.56 4.71
N ARG A 310 -23.60 -20.64 3.77
CA ARG A 310 -23.66 -19.17 3.96
C ARG A 310 -22.82 -18.70 5.16
N ARG A 311 -21.71 -19.41 5.40
CA ARG A 311 -20.85 -19.26 6.58
C ARG A 311 -19.40 -19.40 6.16
N TRP A 312 -18.79 -18.26 5.84
CA TRP A 312 -17.37 -18.18 5.56
C TRP A 312 -16.54 -18.45 6.82
N ASN A 313 -15.55 -19.34 6.69
CA ASN A 313 -14.54 -19.63 7.70
C ASN A 313 -13.22 -20.04 7.03
N ILE A 314 -12.74 -19.19 6.12
CA ILE A 314 -11.51 -19.45 5.37
C ILE A 314 -10.32 -19.29 6.32
N SER A 315 -9.57 -20.38 6.55
CA SER A 315 -8.37 -20.36 7.41
C SER A 315 -7.20 -19.66 6.71
N SER A 316 -6.22 -19.20 7.49
CA SER A 316 -4.97 -18.62 6.96
C SER A 316 -4.24 -19.55 5.99
N GLU A 317 -4.26 -20.86 6.26
CA GLU A 317 -3.63 -21.85 5.39
C GLU A 317 -4.38 -22.01 4.06
N LEU A 318 -5.71 -22.15 4.09
CA LEU A 318 -6.51 -22.27 2.88
C LEU A 318 -6.38 -21.00 2.03
N TRP A 319 -6.41 -19.83 2.70
CA TRP A 319 -6.26 -18.54 2.04
C TRP A 319 -4.91 -18.37 1.33
N ALA A 320 -3.81 -18.81 1.96
CA ALA A 320 -2.49 -18.80 1.32
C ALA A 320 -2.49 -19.59 0.01
N LYS A 321 -3.06 -20.81 0.02
CA LYS A 321 -3.11 -21.68 -1.17
C LYS A 321 -3.99 -21.09 -2.27
N ILE A 322 -5.13 -20.49 -1.91
CA ILE A 322 -6.00 -19.76 -2.87
C ILE A 322 -5.20 -18.63 -3.53
N LEU A 323 -4.57 -17.74 -2.77
CA LEU A 323 -3.83 -16.63 -3.38
C LEU A 323 -2.66 -17.12 -4.26
N TYR A 324 -2.01 -18.22 -3.91
CA TYR A 324 -1.00 -18.84 -4.77
C TYR A 324 -1.58 -19.48 -6.05
N ASP A 325 -2.77 -20.10 -5.98
CA ASP A 325 -3.50 -20.55 -7.17
C ASP A 325 -3.77 -19.36 -8.11
N PHE A 326 -4.21 -18.22 -7.57
CA PHE A 326 -4.48 -17.01 -8.33
C PHE A 326 -3.24 -16.35 -8.93
N ILE A 327 -2.12 -16.30 -8.21
CA ILE A 327 -0.85 -15.77 -8.75
C ILE A 327 -0.39 -16.63 -9.92
N PHE A 328 -0.47 -17.96 -9.79
CA PHE A 328 -0.12 -18.85 -10.88
C PHE A 328 -1.08 -18.70 -12.07
N ALA A 329 -2.39 -18.64 -11.84
CA ALA A 329 -3.38 -18.41 -12.89
C ALA A 329 -3.17 -17.06 -13.60
N TYR A 330 -2.81 -16.01 -12.87
CA TYR A 330 -2.49 -14.70 -13.45
C TYR A 330 -1.29 -14.74 -14.39
N GLU A 331 -0.26 -15.52 -14.05
CA GLU A 331 0.91 -15.69 -14.91
C GLU A 331 0.54 -16.29 -16.27
N ILE A 332 -0.28 -17.34 -16.27
CA ILE A 332 -0.58 -18.13 -17.47
C ILE A 332 -1.81 -17.63 -18.23
N SER A 333 -2.56 -16.68 -17.69
CA SER A 333 -3.79 -16.18 -18.30
C SER A 333 -3.51 -15.05 -19.28
N GLU A 334 -4.17 -15.10 -20.43
CA GLU A 334 -4.27 -13.97 -21.35
C GLU A 334 -5.16 -12.86 -20.79
N ASN A 335 -6.20 -13.21 -20.02
CA ASN A 335 -7.12 -12.26 -19.40
C ASN A 335 -6.83 -12.08 -17.91
N LYS A 336 -5.72 -11.40 -17.64
CA LYS A 336 -5.22 -11.04 -16.30
C LYS A 336 -6.24 -10.28 -15.44
N GLU A 337 -7.01 -9.39 -16.06
CA GLU A 337 -8.03 -8.60 -15.37
C GLU A 337 -9.15 -9.48 -14.82
N GLU A 338 -9.64 -10.43 -15.62
CA GLU A 338 -10.72 -11.34 -15.21
C GLU A 338 -10.26 -12.30 -14.09
N VAL A 339 -8.98 -12.70 -14.06
CA VAL A 339 -8.39 -13.44 -12.93
C VAL A 339 -8.45 -12.61 -11.63
N VAL A 340 -8.08 -11.33 -11.68
CA VAL A 340 -8.13 -10.45 -10.49
C VAL A 340 -9.57 -10.20 -10.05
N GLU A 341 -10.50 -9.98 -10.99
CA GLU A 341 -11.91 -9.81 -10.69
C GLU A 341 -12.55 -11.06 -10.08
N ALA A 342 -12.11 -12.25 -10.48
CA ALA A 342 -12.56 -13.50 -9.88
C ALA A 342 -12.10 -13.66 -8.42
N LEU A 343 -10.98 -13.05 -8.01
CA LEU A 343 -10.49 -13.12 -6.63
C LEU A 343 -11.33 -12.28 -5.67
N LYS A 344 -11.91 -11.17 -6.14
CA LYS A 344 -12.63 -10.17 -5.35
C LYS A 344 -13.70 -10.77 -4.39
N PRO A 345 -14.62 -11.66 -4.82
CA PRO A 345 -15.57 -12.27 -3.90
C PRO A 345 -14.92 -13.11 -2.79
N LEU A 346 -13.80 -13.78 -3.07
CA LEU A 346 -13.08 -14.56 -2.07
C LEU A 346 -12.32 -13.68 -1.08
N TYR A 347 -11.86 -12.52 -1.52
CA TYR A 347 -11.32 -11.48 -0.64
C TYR A 347 -12.39 -11.02 0.38
N PHE A 348 -13.61 -10.72 -0.08
CA PHE A 348 -14.70 -10.38 0.85
C PHE A 348 -15.07 -11.56 1.76
N ALA A 349 -15.05 -12.79 1.25
CA ALA A 349 -15.24 -14.00 2.06
C ALA A 349 -14.16 -14.15 3.14
N ARG A 350 -12.90 -13.80 2.82
CA ARG A 350 -11.80 -13.81 3.79
C ARG A 350 -11.97 -12.72 4.84
N ALA A 351 -12.33 -11.49 4.45
CA ALA A 351 -12.64 -10.42 5.39
C ALA A 351 -13.79 -10.79 6.33
N ALA A 352 -14.88 -11.37 5.79
CA ALA A 352 -15.99 -11.86 6.60
C ALA A 352 -15.59 -13.01 7.55
N SER A 353 -14.66 -13.87 7.13
CA SER A 353 -14.10 -14.93 7.99
C SER A 353 -13.28 -14.33 9.12
N PHE A 354 -12.43 -13.35 8.83
CA PHE A 354 -11.58 -12.69 9.81
C PHE A 354 -12.41 -11.93 10.85
N TYR A 355 -13.38 -11.12 10.40
CA TYR A 355 -14.31 -10.40 11.29
C TYR A 355 -14.93 -11.33 12.34
N ARG A 356 -15.51 -12.45 11.91
CA ARG A 356 -16.09 -13.44 12.84
C ARG A 356 -15.08 -14.08 13.79
N GLN A 357 -13.84 -14.23 13.34
CA GLN A 357 -12.77 -14.87 14.08
C GLN A 357 -12.12 -13.94 15.11
N THR A 358 -12.45 -12.65 15.11
CA THR A 358 -11.85 -11.61 15.95
C THR A 358 -12.87 -10.75 16.69
N LEU A 359 -14.17 -11.08 16.63
CA LEU A 359 -15.25 -10.32 17.30
C LEU A 359 -14.99 -10.10 18.79
N ASP A 360 -14.50 -11.14 19.47
CA ASP A 360 -14.25 -11.14 20.90
C ASP A 360 -12.76 -10.94 21.23
N MET A 361 -11.96 -10.51 20.25
CA MET A 361 -10.52 -10.27 20.40
C MET A 361 -10.23 -8.79 20.59
N THR A 362 -9.20 -8.49 21.36
CA THR A 362 -8.58 -7.16 21.39
C THR A 362 -7.93 -6.84 20.05
N HIS A 363 -7.72 -5.55 19.77
CA HIS A 363 -7.04 -5.13 18.54
C HIS A 363 -5.60 -5.68 18.43
N GLN A 364 -4.92 -5.89 19.58
CA GLN A 364 -3.60 -6.52 19.63
C GLN A 364 -3.68 -8.02 19.28
N GLU A 365 -4.63 -8.78 19.83
CA GLU A 365 -4.81 -10.19 19.48
C GLU A 365 -5.19 -10.38 18.00
N ALA A 366 -6.00 -9.47 17.46
CA ALA A 366 -6.33 -9.45 16.04
C ALA A 366 -5.09 -9.17 15.16
N GLU A 367 -4.22 -8.25 15.59
CA GLU A 367 -2.93 -7.98 14.93
C GLU A 367 -2.01 -9.22 14.96
N GLU A 368 -1.89 -9.89 16.11
CA GLU A 368 -1.12 -11.14 16.21
C GLU A 368 -1.62 -12.22 15.25
N LYS A 369 -2.94 -12.29 15.05
CA LYS A 369 -3.57 -13.20 14.07
C LYS A 369 -3.17 -12.87 12.63
N ILE A 370 -3.02 -11.60 12.28
CA ILE A 370 -2.51 -11.14 10.98
C ILE A 370 -1.03 -11.54 10.80
N LEU A 371 -0.20 -11.34 11.83
CA LEU A 371 1.21 -11.75 11.82
C LEU A 371 1.36 -13.28 11.69
N ILE A 372 0.51 -14.06 12.38
CA ILE A 372 0.45 -15.53 12.24
C ILE A 372 0.08 -15.91 10.80
N GLN A 373 -0.90 -15.24 10.19
CA GLN A 373 -1.28 -15.49 8.80
C GLN A 373 -0.09 -15.29 7.85
N ALA A 374 0.69 -14.21 7.99
CA ALA A 374 1.89 -13.98 7.17
C ALA A 374 2.92 -15.12 7.30
N ARG A 375 3.15 -15.62 8.51
CA ARG A 375 4.01 -16.79 8.76
C ARG A 375 3.48 -18.07 8.07
N TYR A 376 2.16 -18.28 8.05
CA TYR A 376 1.57 -19.38 7.29
C TYR A 376 1.81 -19.27 5.79
N PHE A 377 1.73 -18.06 5.22
CA PHE A 377 2.05 -17.85 3.80
C PHE A 377 3.50 -18.25 3.54
N GLN A 378 4.46 -17.73 4.31
CA GLN A 378 5.87 -18.10 4.13
C GLN A 378 6.10 -19.62 4.24
N LYS A 379 5.48 -20.30 5.22
CA LYS A 379 5.54 -21.77 5.36
C LYS A 379 4.97 -22.51 4.14
N ARG A 380 3.93 -21.95 3.50
CA ARG A 380 3.26 -22.54 2.33
C ARG A 380 3.83 -22.06 0.99
N ARG A 381 4.83 -21.16 0.98
CA ARG A 381 5.49 -20.65 -0.24
C ARG A 381 5.91 -21.76 -1.22
N GLY A 382 6.35 -22.91 -0.70
CA GLY A 382 6.72 -24.07 -1.51
C GLY A 382 5.60 -24.58 -2.43
N TYR A 383 4.33 -24.34 -2.09
CA TYR A 383 3.17 -24.63 -2.94
C TYR A 383 3.21 -23.84 -4.26
N LEU A 384 3.45 -22.53 -4.18
CA LEU A 384 3.56 -21.67 -5.36
C LEU A 384 4.79 -22.04 -6.20
N VAL A 385 5.94 -22.26 -5.55
CA VAL A 385 7.18 -22.63 -6.24
C VAL A 385 7.00 -23.93 -7.04
N LYS A 386 6.38 -24.96 -6.44
CA LYS A 386 6.11 -26.23 -7.11
C LYS A 386 5.22 -26.05 -8.35
N LYS A 387 4.21 -25.18 -8.30
CA LYS A 387 3.36 -24.89 -9.48
C LYS A 387 4.17 -24.33 -10.65
N PHE A 388 5.02 -23.33 -10.38
CA PHE A 388 5.88 -22.77 -11.43
C PHE A 388 6.91 -23.77 -11.96
N GLN A 389 7.48 -24.62 -11.09
CA GLN A 389 8.41 -25.67 -11.50
C GLN A 389 7.74 -26.74 -12.38
N MET A 390 6.54 -27.18 -12.01
CA MET A 390 5.77 -28.14 -12.81
C MET A 390 5.38 -27.58 -14.18
N ALA A 391 5.01 -26.30 -14.25
CA ALA A 391 4.71 -25.64 -15.53
C ALA A 391 5.97 -25.44 -16.41
N GLY A 392 7.11 -25.14 -15.81
CA GLY A 392 8.38 -24.93 -16.52
C GLY A 392 9.08 -26.21 -16.97
N GLY A 393 8.71 -27.38 -16.42
CA GLY A 393 9.18 -28.69 -16.86
C GLY A 393 8.33 -29.35 -17.95
N ILE A 394 7.36 -28.63 -18.52
CA ILE A 394 6.47 -29.07 -19.61
C ILE A 394 6.87 -28.42 -20.96
N ASN A 395 8.02 -27.73 -21.03
CA ASN A 395 8.57 -27.22 -22.28
C ASN A 395 9.67 -28.13 -22.83
#